data_AF-A0A852KQL6-F1
#
_entry.id   AF-A0A852KQL6-F1
#
_cell.length_a   1.000
_cell.length_b   1.000
_cell.length_c   1.000
_cell.angle_alpha   90.00
_cell.angle_beta   90.00
_cell.angle_gamma   90.00
#
_symmetry.space_group_name_H-M   'P 1'
#
loop_
_entity.id
_entity.type
_entity.pdbx_description
1 polymer ?
#
loop_
_entity_poly.entity_id
_entity_poly.type
_entity_poly.pdbx_seq_one_letter_code
_entity_poly.pdbx_strand_id
1 'polypeptide(L)'
;RRAHLRLCLEKLKGLVPLGPNAGRHTTLNLLTKAKLHIKKLEDYDRKASHQIEQLQREQRHLKRQLEKLGLERSRMASISSSVSSERSDLEPGERLLWEQD
;
A
#
# COMPACT_ATOMS: atom_id res chain seq x y z
N ARG A 1 -41.34 -19.30 -7.91
CA ARG A 1 -40.56 -19.64 -6.68
C ARG A 1 -39.32 -20.50 -6.95
N ARG A 2 -39.42 -21.72 -7.50
CA ARG A 2 -38.26 -22.63 -7.73
C ARG A 2 -37.23 -22.10 -8.74
N ALA A 3 -37.69 -21.42 -9.81
CA ALA A 3 -36.80 -20.80 -10.80
C ALA A 3 -35.93 -19.68 -10.22
N HIS A 4 -36.52 -18.83 -9.37
CA HIS A 4 -35.78 -17.76 -8.68
C HIS A 4 -34.66 -18.30 -7.79
N LEU A 5 -34.94 -19.35 -7.01
CA LEU A 5 -33.91 -19.99 -6.17
C LEU A 5 -32.74 -20.53 -7.01
N ARG A 6 -33.01 -21.16 -8.15
CA ARG A 6 -31.96 -21.64 -9.05
C ARG A 6 -31.07 -20.49 -9.52
N LEU A 7 -31.67 -19.37 -9.93
CA LEU A 7 -30.92 -18.19 -10.36
C LEU A 7 -30.03 -17.64 -9.23
N CYS A 8 -30.54 -17.54 -8.01
CA CYS A 8 -29.75 -17.09 -6.86
C CYS A 8 -28.55 -18.01 -6.59
N LEU A 9 -28.74 -19.33 -6.68
CA LEU A 9 -27.66 -20.30 -6.47
C LEU A 9 -26.62 -20.26 -7.59
N GLU A 10 -27.03 -20.07 -8.85
CA GLU A 10 -26.08 -19.90 -9.97
C GLU A 10 -25.24 -18.63 -9.81
N LYS A 11 -25.84 -17.50 -9.42
CA LYS A 11 -25.10 -16.28 -9.09
C LYS A 11 -24.09 -16.53 -7.96
N LEU A 12 -24.50 -17.23 -6.90
CA LEU A 12 -23.63 -17.54 -5.77
C LEU A 12 -22.45 -18.43 -6.19
N LYS A 13 -22.64 -19.39 -7.10
CA LYS A 13 -21.54 -20.22 -7.61
C LYS A 13 -20.44 -19.41 -8.30
N GLY A 14 -20.80 -18.32 -8.97
CA GLY A 14 -19.83 -17.42 -9.61
C GLY A 14 -18.96 -16.62 -8.63
N LEU A 15 -19.42 -16.44 -7.39
CA LEU A 15 -18.72 -15.65 -6.36
C LEU A 15 -17.89 -16.50 -5.40
N VAL A 16 -18.15 -17.80 -5.32
CA VAL A 16 -17.49 -18.69 -4.36
C VAL A 16 -16.39 -19.46 -5.09
N PRO A 17 -15.18 -19.59 -4.51
CA PRO A 17 -14.13 -20.43 -5.08
C PRO A 17 -14.51 -21.92 -4.88
N LEU A 18 -15.23 -22.48 -5.85
CA LEU A 18 -15.73 -23.86 -5.81
C LEU A 18 -14.74 -24.90 -6.33
N GLY A 19 -13.69 -24.48 -7.03
CA GLY A 19 -12.70 -25.36 -7.63
C GLY A 19 -13.23 -26.13 -8.85
N PRO A 20 -12.43 -27.02 -9.45
CA PRO A 20 -12.73 -27.67 -10.73
C PRO A 20 -13.91 -28.66 -10.72
N ASN A 21 -14.50 -28.94 -9.55
CA ASN A 21 -15.67 -29.82 -9.40
C ASN A 21 -17.00 -29.05 -9.29
N ALA A 22 -17.07 -27.83 -9.84
CA ALA A 22 -18.22 -26.92 -9.79
C ALA A 22 -19.57 -27.58 -10.16
N GLY A 23 -19.57 -28.63 -10.99
CA GLY A 23 -20.76 -29.37 -11.42
C GLY A 23 -21.38 -30.35 -10.40
N ARG A 24 -20.66 -30.74 -9.33
CA ARG A 24 -21.10 -31.77 -8.35
C ARG A 24 -21.52 -31.23 -6.98
N HIS A 25 -21.56 -29.91 -6.80
CA HIS A 25 -21.89 -29.34 -5.49
C HIS A 25 -23.39 -29.36 -5.20
N THR A 26 -23.74 -29.81 -3.99
CA THR A 26 -25.09 -29.65 -3.42
C THR A 26 -25.31 -28.21 -2.94
N THR A 27 -26.58 -27.80 -2.80
CA THR A 27 -26.93 -26.48 -2.23
C THR A 27 -26.29 -26.26 -0.86
N LEU A 28 -26.28 -27.28 0.00
CA LEU A 28 -25.67 -27.20 1.32
C LEU A 28 -24.16 -26.91 1.25
N ASN A 29 -23.42 -27.65 0.40
CA ASN A 29 -21.98 -27.45 0.25
C ASN A 29 -21.65 -26.04 -0.27
N LEU A 30 -22.45 -25.53 -1.22
CA LEU A 30 -22.32 -24.17 -1.74
C LEU A 30 -22.49 -23.12 -0.63
N LEU A 31 -23.54 -23.24 0.18
CA LEU A 31 -23.80 -22.31 1.29
C LEU A 31 -22.69 -22.37 2.35
N THR A 32 -22.22 -23.57 2.70
CA THR A 32 -21.11 -23.74 3.64
C THR A 32 -19.82 -23.10 3.13
N LYS A 33 -19.46 -23.33 1.86
CA LYS A 33 -18.28 -22.71 1.24
C LYS A 33 -18.42 -21.20 1.11
N ALA A 34 -19.60 -20.68 0.80
CA ALA A 34 -19.86 -19.24 0.77
C ALA A 34 -19.60 -18.60 2.15
N LYS A 35 -20.15 -19.19 3.21
CA LYS A 35 -19.92 -18.74 4.59
C LYS A 35 -18.44 -18.75 4.97
N LEU A 36 -17.71 -19.80 4.59
CA LEU A 36 -16.27 -19.89 4.82
C LEU A 36 -15.49 -18.86 3.98
N HIS A 37 -15.93 -18.59 2.75
CA HIS A 37 -15.28 -17.62 1.89
C HIS A 37 -15.41 -16.20 2.44
N ILE A 38 -16.59 -15.81 2.92
CA ILE A 38 -16.81 -14.52 3.59
C ILE A 38 -15.82 -14.36 4.76
N LYS A 39 -15.74 -15.35 5.66
CA LYS A 39 -14.80 -15.31 6.79
C LYS A 39 -13.33 -15.15 6.34
N LYS A 40 -12.93 -15.86 5.29
CA LYS A 40 -11.57 -15.73 4.74
C LYS A 40 -11.30 -14.34 4.17
N LEU A 41 -12.28 -13.76 3.47
CA LEU A 41 -12.16 -12.39 2.94
C LEU A 41 -12.01 -11.38 4.09
N GLU A 42 -12.80 -11.52 5.16
CA GLU A 42 -12.68 -10.68 6.36
C GLU A 42 -11.29 -10.84 7.03
N ASP A 43 -10.75 -12.06 7.09
CA ASP A 43 -9.39 -12.31 7.61
C ASP A 43 -8.31 -11.65 6.73
N TYR A 44 -8.44 -11.73 5.41
CA TYR A 44 -7.50 -11.10 4.48
C TYR A 44 -7.55 -9.60 4.59
N ASP A 45 -8.74 -9.01 4.64
CA ASP A 45 -8.92 -7.57 4.79
C ASP A 45 -8.32 -7.04 6.10
N ARG A 46 -8.54 -7.76 7.22
CA ARG A 46 -7.87 -7.48 8.49
C ARG A 46 -6.36 -7.49 8.34
N LYS A 47 -5.78 -8.55 7.76
CA LYS A 47 -4.32 -8.67 7.60
C LYS A 47 -3.73 -7.60 6.69
N ALA A 48 -4.38 -7.31 5.57
CA ALA A 48 -3.96 -6.27 4.63
C ALA A 48 -3.97 -4.89 5.30
N SER A 49 -5.02 -4.59 6.07
CA SER A 49 -5.11 -3.34 6.85
C SER A 49 -3.96 -3.19 7.84
N HIS A 50 -3.62 -4.27 8.56
CA HIS A 50 -2.45 -4.26 9.47
C HIS A 50 -1.14 -4.05 8.71
N GLN A 51 -0.95 -4.71 7.56
CA GLN A 51 0.25 -4.55 6.74
C GLN A 51 0.40 -3.11 6.24
N ILE A 52 -0.67 -2.50 5.75
CA ILE A 52 -0.68 -1.09 5.33
C ILE A 52 -0.24 -0.20 6.49
N GLU A 53 -0.78 -0.42 7.69
CA GLU A 53 -0.44 0.37 8.86
C GLU A 53 1.04 0.23 9.26
N GLN A 54 1.60 -0.99 9.20
CA GLN A 54 3.03 -1.22 9.45
C GLN A 54 3.90 -0.49 8.42
N LEU A 55 3.60 -0.64 7.13
CA LEU A 55 4.35 0.02 6.05
C LEU A 55 4.27 1.54 6.16
N GLN A 56 3.12 2.09 6.57
CA GLN A 56 3.00 3.53 6.82
C GLN A 56 3.84 3.98 8.03
N ARG A 57 3.96 3.18 9.09
CA ARG A 57 4.86 3.46 10.22
C ARG A 57 6.31 3.44 9.78
N GLU A 58 6.72 2.45 9.00
CA GLU A 58 8.07 2.34 8.44
C GLU A 58 8.40 3.53 7.53
N GLN A 59 7.48 3.89 6.62
CA GLN A 59 7.66 5.06 5.76
C GLN A 59 7.87 6.34 6.58
N ARG A 60 7.07 6.56 7.64
CA ARG A 60 7.24 7.71 8.54
C ARG A 60 8.57 7.64 9.30
N HIS A 61 9.00 6.46 9.71
CA HIS A 61 10.27 6.28 10.39
C HIS A 61 11.46 6.63 9.47
N LEU A 62 11.46 6.09 8.25
CA LEU A 62 12.50 6.33 7.25
C LEU A 62 12.55 7.81 6.83
N LYS A 63 11.38 8.46 6.63
CA LYS A 63 11.33 9.90 6.33
C LYS A 63 12.00 10.75 7.42
N ARG A 64 11.74 10.47 8.69
CA ARG A 64 12.39 11.17 9.81
C ARG A 64 13.90 10.90 9.88
N GLN A 65 14.34 9.69 9.55
CA GLN A 65 15.77 9.37 9.47
C GLN A 65 16.46 10.18 8.36
N LEU A 66 15.83 10.28 7.18
CA LEU A 66 16.32 11.09 6.07
C LEU A 66 16.34 12.58 6.43
N GLU A 67 15.31 13.11 7.07
CA GLU A 67 15.29 14.49 7.57
C GLU A 67 16.45 14.76 8.53
N LYS A 68 16.70 13.85 9.50
CA LYS A 68 17.83 13.98 10.43
C LYS A 68 19.17 14.03 9.71
N LEU A 69 19.41 13.11 8.76
CA LEU A 69 20.65 13.06 7.98
C LEU A 69 20.80 14.27 7.04
N GLY A 70 19.70 14.75 6.44
CA GLY A 70 19.68 15.95 5.61
C GLY A 70 20.01 17.22 6.41
N LEU A 71 19.47 17.35 7.62
CA LEU A 71 19.78 18.44 8.53
C LEU A 71 21.24 18.39 9.01
N GLU A 72 21.77 17.20 9.28
CA GLU A 72 23.17 17.00 9.68
C GLU A 72 24.13 17.39 8.54
N ARG A 73 23.82 17.00 7.29
CA ARG A 73 24.57 17.40 6.10
C ARG A 73 24.53 18.92 5.86
N SER A 74 23.37 19.54 6.04
CA SER A 74 23.24 21.00 5.91
C SER A 74 24.01 21.75 7.00
N ARG A 75 23.96 21.29 8.26
CA ARG A 75 24.74 21.87 9.35
C ARG A 75 26.25 21.74 9.12
N MET A 76 26.72 20.58 8.67
CA MET A 76 28.13 20.37 8.36
C MET A 76 28.61 21.25 7.19
N ALA A 77 27.78 21.45 6.16
CA ALA A 77 28.09 22.36 5.05
C ALA A 77 28.19 23.83 5.51
N SER A 78 27.36 24.27 6.46
CA SER A 78 27.43 25.62 7.04
C SER A 78 28.67 25.83 7.93
N ILE A 79 29.06 24.84 8.73
CA ILE A 79 30.30 24.91 9.54
C ILE A 79 31.53 24.91 8.61
N SER A 80 31.53 24.05 7.58
CA SER A 80 32.61 24.00 6.59
C SER A 80 32.77 25.30 5.78
N SER A 81 31.66 26.01 5.52
CA SER A 81 31.70 27.31 4.83
C SER A 81 32.13 28.46 5.73
N SER A 82 31.88 28.41 7.05
CA SER A 82 32.49 29.37 7.99
C SER A 82 34.02 29.23 8.12
N VAL A 83 34.57 28.04 7.87
CA VAL A 83 36.03 27.80 7.84
C VAL A 83 36.67 28.10 6.47
N SER A 84 35.86 28.24 5.41
CA SER A 84 36.35 28.47 4.03
C SER A 84 36.00 29.86 3.47
N SER A 85 35.47 30.77 4.30
CA SER A 85 35.12 32.14 3.88
C SER A 85 36.32 33.09 3.88
N GLU A 86 37.42 32.67 3.25
CA GLU A 86 38.55 33.53 2.85
C GLU A 86 38.92 33.28 1.38
N ARG A 87 37.92 33.17 0.50
CA ARG A 87 38.00 33.37 -0.96
C ARG A 87 36.79 32.74 -1.61
N SER A 88 35.92 33.55 -2.19
CA SER A 88 35.41 33.37 -3.56
C SER A 88 34.27 34.36 -3.79
N ASP A 89 34.65 35.49 -4.35
CA ASP A 89 33.78 36.45 -5.04
C ASP A 89 33.41 35.84 -6.40
N LEU A 90 32.24 35.22 -6.55
CA LEU A 90 31.70 34.83 -7.86
C LEU A 90 30.15 34.88 -7.88
N GLU A 91 29.65 35.67 -8.83
CA GLU A 91 28.28 36.09 -9.18
C GLU A 91 27.20 34.98 -9.24
N PRO A 92 25.95 35.25 -8.77
CA PRO A 92 24.81 34.36 -8.93
C PRO A 92 23.96 34.69 -10.17
N GLY A 93 24.12 33.89 -11.24
CA GLY A 93 23.24 33.91 -12.41
C GLY A 93 22.76 32.50 -12.77
N GLU A 94 21.43 32.31 -12.75
CA GLU A 94 20.68 31.30 -13.50
C GLU A 94 20.58 29.88 -12.89
N ARG A 95 19.59 29.73 -11.99
CA ARG A 95 19.03 28.43 -11.59
C ARG A 95 17.50 28.49 -11.66
N LEU A 96 16.94 28.42 -12.88
CA LEU A 96 15.50 28.22 -13.12
C LEU A 96 15.33 27.23 -14.27
N LEU A 97 15.43 25.93 -13.98
CA LEU A 97 15.01 24.88 -14.91
C LEU A 97 14.63 23.58 -14.18
N TRP A 98 13.85 23.68 -13.12
CA TRP A 98 13.18 22.51 -12.53
C TRP A 98 11.76 22.88 -12.15
N GLU A 99 10.97 23.19 -13.16
CA GLU A 99 9.52 23.26 -13.04
C GLU A 99 8.90 22.65 -14.29
N GLN A 100 8.98 21.33 -14.43
CA GLN A 100 7.91 20.47 -14.96
C GLN A 100 8.40 19.02 -15.01
N ASP A 101 7.81 18.15 -14.19
CA ASP A 101 7.28 16.82 -14.55
C ASP A 101 6.51 16.25 -13.35
#